data_AF-A0A812AZB6-F1
#
_entry.id   AF-A0A812AZB6-F1
#
_cell.length_a   1.000
_cell.length_b   1.000
_cell.length_c   1.000
_cell.angle_alpha   90.00
_cell.angle_beta   90.00
_cell.angle_gamma   90.00
#
_symmetry.space_group_name_H-M   'P 1'
#
loop_
_entity.id
_entity.type
_entity.pdbx_description
1 polymer ?
#
loop_
_entity_poly.entity_id
_entity_poly.type
_entity_poly.pdbx_seq_one_letter_code
_entity_poly.pdbx_strand_id
1 'polypeptide(L)'
;MDVAARTKDTTLKAFFKLCRQDEFARTLLYPDVPSYYVWIKKNTWARRKCETNVGGYPGVKKDATLGRVFTVPPSRQECFYLRLLLEDDSQWDATMAEGALLKLPSALPHLFTTILQMCEPCDPKSLWDKYKDFLSEDILREAQLMCPTMALTFNHEIYNRALIIIENLFVEMGGGSLAAIGLPTPDRVASSSLSPEIGRETSYSVEEINAYVTTNEPKLLVDQMAAYDAVLASTRQDAGSIFFLDAPGEREKRS
;
A
#
# COMPACT_ATOMS: atom_id res chain seq x y z
N MET A 1 26.47 31.71 -47.75
CA MET A 1 25.09 31.24 -47.99
C MET A 1 24.68 30.43 -46.78
N ASP A 2 23.71 30.97 -46.03
CA ASP A 2 23.26 30.44 -44.75
C ASP A 2 22.42 29.17 -44.95
N VAL A 3 22.88 28.02 -44.45
CA VAL A 3 22.03 26.84 -44.28
C VAL A 3 21.38 26.97 -42.90
N ALA A 4 20.37 27.84 -42.81
CA ALA A 4 19.49 27.87 -41.66
C ALA A 4 18.71 26.55 -41.63
N ALA A 5 19.20 25.58 -40.85
CA ALA A 5 18.50 24.36 -40.55
C ALA A 5 17.11 24.73 -40.02
N ARG A 6 16.06 24.46 -40.80
CA ARG A 6 14.67 24.52 -40.33
C ARG A 6 14.52 23.48 -39.22
N THR A 7 14.79 23.88 -37.99
CA THR A 7 14.50 23.06 -36.80
C THR A 7 12.99 22.89 -36.74
N LYS A 8 12.53 21.65 -36.99
CA LYS A 8 11.14 21.26 -36.79
C LYS A 8 10.77 21.57 -35.34
N ASP A 9 9.61 22.18 -35.10
CA ASP A 9 9.16 22.41 -33.74
C ASP A 9 8.97 21.07 -33.03
N THR A 10 9.63 20.91 -31.89
CA THR A 10 9.30 19.87 -30.92
C THR A 10 7.86 20.07 -30.45
N THR A 11 7.22 19.01 -29.98
CA THR A 11 5.86 19.04 -29.39
C THR A 11 5.71 20.11 -28.29
N LEU A 12 6.73 20.32 -27.46
CA LEU A 12 6.76 21.36 -26.41
C LEU A 12 6.84 22.79 -26.98
N LYS A 13 7.77 23.06 -27.91
CA LYS A 13 7.82 24.36 -28.62
C LYS A 13 6.52 24.69 -29.35
N ALA A 14 5.89 23.68 -29.94
CA ALA A 14 4.59 23.85 -30.60
C ALA A 14 3.44 24.04 -29.59
N PHE A 15 3.53 23.50 -28.38
CA PHE A 15 2.58 23.79 -27.30
C PHE A 15 2.62 25.27 -26.90
N PHE A 16 3.81 25.86 -26.71
CA PHE A 16 3.88 27.30 -26.41
C PHE A 16 3.32 28.17 -27.53
N LYS A 17 3.43 27.73 -28.80
CA LYS A 17 2.77 28.41 -29.93
C LYS A 17 1.25 28.24 -29.88
N LEU A 18 0.76 27.05 -29.53
CA LEU A 18 -0.66 26.77 -29.34
C LEU A 18 -1.27 27.66 -28.24
N CYS A 19 -0.62 27.79 -27.08
CA CYS A 19 -1.08 28.67 -25.99
C CYS A 19 -1.18 30.15 -26.41
N ARG A 20 -0.45 30.60 -27.43
CA ARG A 20 -0.59 31.98 -27.93
C ARG A 20 -1.84 32.18 -28.78
N GLN A 21 -2.41 31.10 -29.33
CA GLN A 21 -3.46 31.14 -30.34
C GLN A 21 -4.80 30.61 -29.82
N ASP A 22 -4.77 29.73 -28.83
CA ASP A 22 -5.95 29.06 -28.29
C ASP A 22 -6.05 29.34 -26.77
N GLU A 23 -7.12 30.03 -26.36
CA GLU A 23 -7.32 30.42 -24.95
C GLU A 23 -7.48 29.22 -24.02
N PHE A 24 -8.12 28.14 -24.47
CA PHE A 24 -8.27 26.93 -23.67
C PHE A 24 -6.93 26.20 -23.54
N ALA A 25 -6.08 26.21 -24.58
CA ALA A 25 -4.74 25.64 -24.45
C ALA A 25 -3.89 26.33 -23.37
N ARG A 26 -4.19 27.59 -23.01
CA ARG A 26 -3.51 28.32 -21.93
C ARG A 26 -3.92 27.84 -20.54
N THR A 27 -5.08 27.19 -20.41
CA THR A 27 -5.57 26.66 -19.13
C THR A 27 -5.07 25.24 -18.87
N LEU A 28 -4.33 24.63 -19.81
CA LEU A 28 -3.81 23.27 -19.71
C LEU A 28 -2.34 23.26 -19.34
N LEU A 29 -1.92 22.26 -18.57
CA LEU A 29 -0.50 21.91 -18.48
C LEU A 29 -0.09 21.13 -19.73
N TYR A 30 1.20 21.12 -20.05
CA TYR A 30 1.69 20.40 -21.22
C TYR A 30 1.29 18.90 -21.24
N PRO A 31 1.30 18.17 -20.10
CA PRO A 31 0.86 16.77 -20.07
C PRO A 31 -0.64 16.57 -20.31
N ASP A 32 -1.47 17.59 -20.10
CA ASP A 32 -2.91 17.51 -20.36
C ASP A 32 -3.24 17.68 -21.84
N VAL A 33 -2.33 18.31 -22.61
CA VAL A 33 -2.55 18.65 -24.03
C VAL A 33 -2.95 17.44 -24.87
N PRO A 34 -2.33 16.24 -24.75
CA PRO A 34 -2.71 15.06 -25.51
C PRO A 34 -4.15 14.59 -25.28
N SER A 35 -4.75 14.88 -24.13
CA SER A 35 -6.17 14.55 -23.85
C SER A 35 -7.15 15.41 -24.65
N TYR A 36 -6.73 16.57 -25.16
CA TYR A 36 -7.59 17.49 -25.91
C TYR A 36 -7.13 17.75 -27.35
N TYR A 37 -5.84 17.52 -27.63
CA TYR A 37 -5.21 17.80 -28.92
C TYR A 37 -4.41 16.59 -29.41
N VAL A 38 -4.35 16.44 -30.73
CA VAL A 38 -3.56 15.41 -31.41
C VAL A 38 -2.41 16.07 -32.15
N TRP A 39 -1.23 15.48 -32.05
CA TRP A 39 -0.08 15.87 -32.85
C TRP A 39 -0.26 15.41 -34.29
N ILE A 40 -0.34 16.35 -35.24
CA ILE A 40 -0.53 16.04 -36.66
C ILE A 40 0.78 16.17 -37.45
N LYS A 41 0.86 15.51 -38.62
CA LYS A 41 2.06 15.43 -39.49
C LYS A 41 2.69 16.78 -39.88
N LYS A 42 1.97 17.89 -39.69
CA LYS A 42 2.47 19.26 -39.87
C LYS A 42 3.31 19.78 -38.69
N ASN A 43 3.58 18.94 -37.68
CA ASN A 43 4.21 19.31 -36.41
C ASN A 43 3.44 20.40 -35.66
N THR A 44 2.12 20.22 -35.59
CA THR A 44 1.21 21.14 -34.91
C THR A 44 0.19 20.36 -34.10
N TRP A 45 -0.33 20.99 -33.06
CA TRP A 45 -1.45 20.49 -32.29
C TRP A 45 -2.76 20.80 -33.01
N ALA A 46 -3.66 19.82 -33.11
CA ALA A 46 -5.01 19.99 -33.64
C ALA A 46 -6.04 19.47 -32.63
N ARG A 47 -7.17 20.16 -32.48
CA ARG A 47 -8.27 19.75 -31.60
C ARG A 47 -8.75 18.33 -31.92
N ARG A 48 -9.00 17.53 -30.88
CA ARG A 48 -9.66 16.23 -31.04
C ARG A 48 -11.08 16.40 -31.57
N LYS A 49 -11.52 15.46 -32.41
CA LYS A 49 -12.82 15.51 -33.11
C LYS A 49 -13.86 14.54 -32.56
N CYS A 50 -13.49 13.56 -31.74
CA CYS A 50 -14.40 12.58 -31.12
C CYS A 50 -14.28 12.60 -29.58
N GLU A 51 -15.30 12.07 -28.91
CA GLU A 51 -15.51 11.93 -27.44
C GLU A 51 -16.33 13.02 -26.73
N THR A 52 -16.19 13.15 -25.41
CA THR A 52 -17.07 13.86 -24.49
C THR A 52 -16.84 15.36 -24.55
N ASN A 53 -17.92 16.15 -24.66
CA ASN A 53 -17.80 17.61 -24.62
C ASN A 53 -17.35 18.07 -23.23
N VAL A 54 -16.38 18.98 -23.19
CA VAL A 54 -15.96 19.62 -21.95
C VAL A 54 -16.99 20.70 -21.58
N GLY A 55 -17.54 20.61 -20.37
CA GLY A 55 -18.49 21.61 -19.85
C GLY A 55 -17.87 23.01 -19.86
N GLY A 56 -18.60 23.98 -20.41
CA GLY A 56 -18.15 25.39 -20.50
C GLY A 56 -17.30 25.75 -21.72
N TYR A 57 -16.89 24.78 -22.56
CA TYR A 57 -16.08 25.04 -23.77
C TYR A 57 -16.68 24.39 -25.03
N PRO A 58 -17.47 25.12 -25.83
CA PRO A 58 -18.09 24.60 -27.05
C PRO A 58 -17.05 24.09 -28.06
N GLY A 59 -17.20 22.83 -28.51
CA GLY A 59 -16.32 22.22 -29.51
C GLY A 59 -15.02 21.63 -28.96
N VAL A 60 -14.80 21.69 -27.64
CA VAL A 60 -13.67 21.02 -26.97
C VAL A 60 -14.09 19.63 -26.52
N LYS A 61 -13.31 18.62 -26.93
CA LYS A 61 -13.53 17.22 -26.56
C LYS A 61 -12.34 16.70 -25.77
N LYS A 62 -12.62 15.93 -24.71
CA LYS A 62 -11.61 15.27 -23.87
C LYS A 62 -11.61 13.77 -24.14
N ASP A 63 -10.42 13.21 -24.24
CA ASP A 63 -10.17 11.79 -24.32
C ASP A 63 -9.52 11.27 -23.03
N ALA A 64 -9.94 10.08 -22.58
CA ALA A 64 -9.44 9.38 -21.40
C ALA A 64 -8.07 8.71 -21.60
N THR A 65 -7.42 8.92 -22.76
CA THR A 65 -6.09 8.38 -23.03
C THR A 65 -5.07 8.86 -21.99
N LEU A 66 -4.70 7.95 -21.09
CA LEU A 66 -3.49 8.03 -20.29
C LEU A 66 -2.30 8.24 -21.25
N GLY A 67 -1.67 9.40 -21.19
CA GLY A 67 -0.41 9.64 -21.88
C GLY A 67 0.61 8.58 -21.47
N ARG A 68 1.59 8.27 -22.33
CA ARG A 68 2.71 7.43 -21.90
C ARG A 68 3.50 8.22 -20.85
N VAL A 69 3.45 7.76 -19.61
CA VAL A 69 4.34 8.27 -18.56
C VAL A 69 5.75 7.82 -18.92
N PHE A 70 6.63 8.78 -19.16
CA PHE A 70 8.04 8.48 -19.33
C PHE A 70 8.68 8.45 -17.96
N THR A 71 9.07 7.27 -17.49
CA THR A 71 9.97 7.18 -16.34
C THR A 71 11.29 7.83 -16.75
N VAL A 72 11.59 8.98 -16.15
CA VAL A 72 12.86 9.68 -16.34
C VAL A 72 13.66 9.53 -15.05
N PRO A 73 14.78 8.78 -15.07
CA PRO A 73 15.60 8.61 -13.87
C PRO A 73 16.26 9.95 -13.46
N PRO A 74 16.56 10.17 -12.17
CA PRO A 74 17.22 11.39 -11.69
C PRO A 74 18.58 11.67 -12.34
N SER A 75 19.25 10.63 -12.84
CA SER A 75 20.50 10.76 -13.62
C SER A 75 20.35 11.53 -14.92
N ARG A 76 19.12 11.64 -15.47
CA ARG A 76 18.78 12.49 -16.61
C ARG A 76 18.21 13.82 -16.15
N GLN A 77 19.05 14.57 -15.43
CA GLN A 77 18.69 15.81 -14.72
C GLN A 77 17.75 16.75 -15.48
N GLU A 78 18.09 17.16 -16.71
CA GLU A 78 17.26 18.08 -17.49
C GLU A 78 15.85 17.56 -17.75
N CYS A 79 15.74 16.29 -18.18
CA CYS A 79 14.45 15.64 -18.41
C CYS A 79 13.70 15.42 -17.09
N PHE A 80 14.40 15.14 -16.00
CA PHE A 80 13.83 14.92 -14.68
C PHE A 80 13.22 16.22 -14.14
N TYR A 81 13.94 17.33 -14.21
CA TYR A 81 13.42 18.65 -13.83
C TYR A 81 12.29 19.12 -14.74
N LEU A 82 12.37 18.83 -16.05
CA LEU A 82 11.26 19.12 -16.96
C LEU A 82 10.02 18.29 -16.64
N ARG A 83 10.17 17.01 -16.26
CA ARG A 83 9.05 16.19 -15.79
C ARG A 83 8.44 16.78 -14.52
N LEU A 84 9.28 17.13 -13.52
CA LEU A 84 8.85 17.75 -12.27
C LEU A 84 8.11 19.08 -12.47
N LEU A 85 8.49 19.85 -13.49
CA LEU A 85 7.88 21.15 -13.80
C LEU A 85 6.59 21.03 -14.62
N LEU A 86 6.40 19.92 -15.33
CA LEU A 86 5.33 19.78 -16.32
C LEU A 86 4.24 18.82 -15.85
N GLU A 87 4.59 17.73 -15.17
CA GLU A 87 3.65 16.71 -14.64
C GLU A 87 3.26 17.02 -13.20
N ASP A 88 1.98 16.81 -12.89
CA ASP A 88 1.52 16.69 -11.52
C ASP A 88 1.34 15.22 -11.14
N ASP A 89 1.21 14.95 -9.84
CA ASP A 89 0.95 13.59 -9.33
C ASP A 89 -0.54 13.20 -9.44
N SER A 90 -1.38 13.93 -10.21
CA SER A 90 -2.84 13.68 -10.30
C SER A 90 -3.15 12.32 -10.92
N GLN A 91 -2.28 11.83 -11.80
CA GLN A 91 -2.40 10.51 -12.39
C GLN A 91 -2.27 9.38 -11.35
N TRP A 92 -1.42 9.56 -10.32
CA TRP A 92 -1.28 8.59 -9.23
C TRP A 92 -2.47 8.62 -8.31
N ASP A 93 -3.03 9.82 -8.08
CA ASP A 93 -4.29 9.99 -7.39
C ASP A 93 -5.45 9.26 -8.09
N ALA A 94 -5.60 9.48 -9.40
CA ALA A 94 -6.61 8.80 -10.20
C ALA A 94 -6.43 7.27 -10.18
N THR A 95 -5.20 6.80 -10.34
CA THR A 95 -4.86 5.36 -10.30
C THR A 95 -5.20 4.74 -8.94
N MET A 96 -4.84 5.43 -7.84
CA MET A 96 -5.14 4.97 -6.49
C MET A 96 -6.63 5.04 -6.17
N ALA A 97 -7.34 6.06 -6.65
CA ALA A 97 -8.79 6.19 -6.51
C ALA A 97 -9.52 5.06 -7.23
N GLU A 98 -9.13 4.73 -8.46
CA GLU A 98 -9.68 3.59 -9.20
C GLU A 98 -9.42 2.27 -8.49
N GLY A 99 -8.18 2.04 -8.02
CA GLY A 99 -7.84 0.84 -7.25
C GLY A 99 -8.66 0.70 -5.96
N ALA A 100 -8.88 1.80 -5.24
CA ALA A 100 -9.71 1.83 -4.04
C ALA A 100 -11.19 1.57 -4.36
N LEU A 101 -11.71 2.13 -5.45
CA LEU A 101 -13.12 1.93 -5.88
C LEU A 101 -13.40 0.48 -6.30
N LEU A 102 -12.42 -0.17 -6.93
CA LEU A 102 -12.54 -1.57 -7.32
C LEU A 102 -12.48 -2.52 -6.11
N LYS A 103 -12.28 -2.00 -4.89
CA LYS A 103 -12.20 -2.75 -3.63
C LYS A 103 -11.30 -3.97 -3.77
N LEU A 104 -10.07 -3.78 -4.25
CA LEU A 104 -9.01 -4.79 -4.13
C LEU A 104 -8.07 -4.39 -2.99
N PRO A 105 -8.45 -4.54 -1.70
CA PRO A 105 -7.69 -3.90 -0.64
C PRO A 105 -6.39 -4.69 -0.35
N SER A 106 -6.32 -5.96 -0.74
CA SER A 106 -5.09 -6.77 -0.70
C SER A 106 -4.10 -6.44 -1.83
N ALA A 107 -4.59 -5.95 -2.97
CA ALA A 107 -3.77 -5.57 -4.11
C ALA A 107 -3.33 -4.09 -4.05
N LEU A 108 -4.05 -3.26 -3.29
CA LEU A 108 -3.77 -1.82 -3.21
C LEU A 108 -2.37 -1.50 -2.66
N PRO A 109 -1.84 -2.19 -1.63
CA PRO A 109 -0.45 -2.02 -1.20
C PRO A 109 0.56 -2.34 -2.30
N HIS A 110 0.32 -3.37 -3.12
CA HIS A 110 1.19 -3.70 -4.25
C HIS A 110 1.17 -2.61 -5.32
N LEU A 111 -0.02 -2.08 -5.64
CA LEU A 111 -0.16 -0.97 -6.59
C LEU A 111 0.58 0.28 -6.10
N PHE A 112 0.35 0.67 -4.85
CA PHE A 112 1.03 1.81 -4.23
C PHE A 112 2.55 1.63 -4.27
N THR A 113 3.04 0.46 -3.86
CA THR A 113 4.48 0.18 -3.85
C THR A 113 5.06 0.17 -5.27
N THR A 114 4.33 -0.35 -6.26
CA THR A 114 4.75 -0.29 -7.67
C THR A 114 4.87 1.14 -8.16
N ILE A 115 3.93 2.02 -7.80
CA ILE A 115 4.00 3.45 -8.12
C ILE A 115 5.24 4.08 -7.49
N LEU A 116 5.51 3.80 -6.21
CA LEU A 116 6.71 4.32 -5.54
C LEU A 116 8.00 3.92 -6.27
N GLN A 117 8.12 2.64 -6.63
CA GLN A 117 9.35 2.08 -7.21
C GLN A 117 9.55 2.45 -8.68
N MET A 118 8.47 2.44 -9.47
CA MET A 118 8.56 2.54 -10.93
C MET A 118 8.32 3.96 -11.45
N CYS A 119 7.62 4.78 -10.67
CA CYS A 119 7.14 6.08 -11.12
C CYS A 119 7.76 7.26 -10.38
N GLU A 120 8.32 7.04 -9.18
CA GLU A 120 8.96 8.05 -8.31
C GLU A 120 8.06 9.30 -8.17
N PRO A 121 6.90 9.22 -7.48
CA PRO A 121 6.01 10.36 -7.32
C PRO A 121 6.72 11.52 -6.61
N CYS A 122 6.33 12.75 -6.94
CA CYS A 122 6.95 13.97 -6.40
C CYS A 122 6.66 14.13 -4.90
N ASP A 123 5.46 13.73 -4.45
CA ASP A 123 5.08 13.73 -3.04
C ASP A 123 4.46 12.38 -2.60
N PRO A 124 5.31 11.37 -2.33
CA PRO A 124 4.87 10.06 -1.83
C PRO A 124 4.06 10.15 -0.53
N LYS A 125 4.37 11.13 0.32
CA LYS A 125 3.79 11.28 1.65
C LYS A 125 2.34 11.75 1.59
N SER A 126 2.04 12.72 0.75
CA SER A 126 0.67 13.18 0.53
C SER A 126 -0.20 12.06 -0.07
N LEU A 127 0.36 11.26 -0.99
CA LEU A 127 -0.34 10.10 -1.55
C LEU A 127 -0.64 9.04 -0.46
N TRP A 128 0.34 8.72 0.39
CA TRP A 128 0.13 7.86 1.55
C TRP A 128 -0.96 8.39 2.48
N ASP A 129 -0.89 9.66 2.89
CA ASP A 129 -1.84 10.23 3.85
C ASP A 129 -3.28 10.20 3.35
N LYS A 130 -3.48 10.34 2.03
CA LYS A 130 -4.79 10.29 1.40
C LYS A 130 -5.36 8.87 1.30
N TYR A 131 -4.52 7.85 1.10
CA TYR A 131 -4.97 6.48 0.82
C TYR A 131 -4.68 5.46 1.94
N LYS A 132 -4.01 5.84 3.04
CA LYS A 132 -3.62 4.93 4.13
C LYS A 132 -4.77 4.12 4.73
N ASP A 133 -5.98 4.65 4.80
CA ASP A 133 -7.16 3.94 5.30
C ASP A 133 -7.54 2.79 4.36
N PHE A 134 -7.56 3.04 3.05
CA PHE A 134 -7.80 2.01 2.04
C PHE A 134 -6.67 0.98 1.98
N LEU A 135 -5.42 1.44 2.12
CA LEU A 135 -4.23 0.59 2.13
C LEU A 135 -4.17 -0.35 3.34
N SER A 136 -4.87 0.00 4.42
CA SER A 136 -4.89 -0.76 5.67
C SER A 136 -6.26 -1.36 6.00
N GLU A 137 -7.24 -1.26 5.09
CA GLU A 137 -8.61 -1.74 5.29
C GLU A 137 -8.65 -3.24 5.58
N ASP A 138 -7.88 -4.04 4.84
CA ASP A 138 -7.79 -5.49 5.05
C ASP A 138 -7.18 -5.84 6.40
N ILE A 139 -6.21 -5.05 6.86
CA ILE A 139 -5.56 -5.22 8.15
C ILE A 139 -6.53 -4.91 9.29
N LEU A 140 -7.30 -3.83 9.16
CA LEU A 140 -8.36 -3.50 10.11
C LEU A 140 -9.43 -4.59 10.15
N ARG A 141 -9.84 -5.09 8.98
CA ARG A 141 -10.82 -6.18 8.89
C ARG A 141 -10.31 -7.46 9.55
N GLU A 142 -9.06 -7.84 9.30
CA GLU A 142 -8.41 -8.98 9.95
C GLU A 142 -8.39 -8.81 11.48
N ALA A 143 -7.98 -7.63 11.97
CA ALA A 143 -7.94 -7.34 13.40
C ALA A 143 -9.34 -7.39 14.05
N GLN A 144 -10.37 -6.88 13.38
CA GLN A 144 -11.75 -6.95 13.85
C GLN A 144 -12.29 -8.38 13.91
N LEU A 145 -11.90 -9.24 12.96
CA LEU A 145 -12.26 -10.66 12.99
C LEU A 145 -11.56 -11.42 14.13
N MET A 146 -10.33 -11.02 14.47
CA MET A 146 -9.56 -11.60 15.59
C MET A 146 -10.07 -11.14 16.96
N CYS A 147 -10.65 -9.94 17.04
CA CYS A 147 -11.21 -9.39 18.29
C CYS A 147 -12.65 -8.87 18.10
N PRO A 148 -13.66 -9.75 17.92
CA PRO A 148 -15.02 -9.34 17.57
C PRO A 148 -15.72 -8.48 18.61
N THR A 149 -15.28 -8.54 19.87
CA THR A 149 -15.85 -7.82 21.01
C THR A 149 -15.32 -6.39 21.14
N MET A 150 -14.22 -6.06 20.45
CA MET A 150 -13.58 -4.75 20.54
C MET A 150 -13.92 -3.92 19.31
N ALA A 151 -14.48 -2.72 19.51
CA ALA A 151 -14.80 -1.79 18.44
C ALA A 151 -13.51 -1.13 17.88
N LEU A 152 -12.71 -1.91 17.18
CA LEU A 152 -11.46 -1.46 16.56
C LEU A 152 -11.75 -0.53 15.38
N THR A 153 -11.05 0.59 15.36
CA THR A 153 -11.03 1.58 14.28
C THR A 153 -9.60 1.79 13.80
N PHE A 154 -9.41 2.56 12.72
CA PHE A 154 -8.08 2.92 12.26
C PHE A 154 -7.28 3.62 13.37
N ASN A 155 -6.07 3.13 13.60
CA ASN A 155 -5.17 3.62 14.63
C ASN A 155 -3.72 3.49 14.15
N HIS A 156 -2.79 3.96 14.97
CA HIS A 156 -1.36 3.95 14.64
C HIS A 156 -0.83 2.53 14.33
N GLU A 157 -1.28 1.50 15.03
CA GLU A 157 -0.83 0.12 14.84
C GLU A 157 -1.28 -0.45 13.49
N ILE A 158 -2.52 -0.16 13.08
CA ILE A 158 -3.05 -0.55 11.77
C ILE A 158 -2.24 0.08 10.64
N TYR A 159 -1.96 1.39 10.74
CA TYR A 159 -1.13 2.08 9.76
C TYR A 159 0.32 1.58 9.76
N ASN A 160 0.88 1.30 10.93
CA ASN A 160 2.22 0.77 11.07
C ASN A 160 2.36 -0.61 10.40
N ARG A 161 1.38 -1.49 10.58
CA ARG A 161 1.37 -2.81 9.92
C ARG A 161 1.28 -2.68 8.40
N ALA A 162 0.51 -1.72 7.88
CA ALA A 162 0.48 -1.41 6.45
C ALA A 162 1.85 -0.90 5.95
N LEU A 163 2.51 -0.02 6.70
CA LEU A 163 3.85 0.48 6.35
C LEU A 163 4.89 -0.64 6.33
N ILE A 164 4.82 -1.63 7.23
CA ILE A 164 5.68 -2.82 7.21
C ILE A 164 5.48 -3.63 5.92
N ILE A 165 4.22 -3.87 5.52
CA ILE A 165 3.90 -4.59 4.28
C ILE A 165 4.47 -3.84 3.08
N ILE A 166 4.23 -2.54 3.00
CA ILE A 166 4.72 -1.69 1.91
C ILE A 166 6.25 -1.67 1.88
N GLU A 167 6.93 -1.55 3.03
CA GLU A 167 8.40 -1.57 3.09
C GLU A 167 8.97 -2.90 2.59
N ASN A 168 8.37 -4.04 3.00
CA ASN A 168 8.80 -5.35 2.52
C ASN A 168 8.65 -5.46 1.00
N LEU A 169 7.49 -5.08 0.45
CA LEU A 169 7.24 -5.07 -0.99
C LEU A 169 8.21 -4.13 -1.73
N PHE A 170 8.53 -2.99 -1.12
CA PHE A 170 9.41 -2.00 -1.72
C PHE A 170 10.84 -2.55 -1.84
N VAL A 171 11.35 -3.15 -0.76
CA VAL A 171 12.67 -3.80 -0.73
C VAL A 171 12.73 -4.99 -1.69
N GLU A 172 11.68 -5.80 -1.78
CA GLU A 172 11.61 -6.93 -2.73
C GLU A 172 11.78 -6.49 -4.18
N MET A 173 11.25 -5.31 -4.55
CA MET A 173 11.43 -4.73 -5.88
C MET A 173 12.76 -3.99 -6.08
N GLY A 174 13.68 -4.09 -5.12
CA GLY A 174 14.98 -3.41 -5.13
C GLY A 174 14.93 -1.95 -4.64
N GLY A 175 13.86 -1.56 -3.95
CA GLY A 175 13.72 -0.29 -3.27
C GLY A 175 14.58 -0.19 -2.01
N GLY A 176 14.84 1.04 -1.57
CA GLY A 176 15.56 1.33 -0.32
C GLY A 176 14.65 1.33 0.91
N SER A 177 14.99 2.17 1.89
CA SER A 177 14.08 2.43 3.03
C SER A 177 12.99 3.42 2.64
N LEU A 178 11.79 3.24 3.19
CA LEU A 178 10.69 4.21 3.06
C LEU A 178 11.07 5.61 3.56
N ALA A 179 11.97 5.71 4.55
CA ALA A 179 12.47 7.00 5.05
C ALA A 179 13.21 7.80 3.97
N ALA A 180 13.92 7.13 3.05
CA ALA A 180 14.67 7.78 1.98
C ALA A 180 13.77 8.49 0.95
N ILE A 181 12.50 8.09 0.88
CA ILE A 181 11.48 8.67 0.00
C ILE A 181 10.45 9.50 0.79
N GLY A 182 10.75 9.88 2.03
CA GLY A 182 9.93 10.79 2.84
C GLY A 182 8.68 10.16 3.47
N LEU A 183 8.55 8.83 3.46
CA LEU A 183 7.47 8.11 4.15
C LEU A 183 7.80 7.82 5.62
N PRO A 184 6.78 7.61 6.47
CA PRO A 184 7.02 7.24 7.87
C PRO A 184 7.78 5.92 7.97
N THR A 185 8.76 5.86 8.87
CA THR A 185 9.52 4.64 9.15
C THR A 185 8.65 3.66 9.93
N PRO A 186 8.51 2.40 9.48
CA PRO A 186 7.73 1.41 10.23
C PRO A 186 8.42 1.04 11.55
N ASP A 187 7.66 1.03 12.64
CA ASP A 187 8.10 0.52 13.94
C ASP A 187 7.88 -1.00 14.01
N ARG A 188 8.96 -1.75 13.74
CA ARG A 188 8.93 -3.22 13.79
C ARG A 188 8.94 -3.76 15.22
N VAL A 189 9.46 -3.00 16.19
CA VAL A 189 9.59 -3.43 17.59
C VAL A 189 8.23 -3.41 18.28
N ALA A 190 7.43 -2.37 18.06
CA ALA A 190 6.07 -2.30 18.59
C ALA A 190 5.13 -3.33 17.93
N SER A 191 5.37 -3.67 16.65
CA SER A 191 4.55 -4.63 15.90
C SER A 191 4.63 -6.08 16.39
N SER A 192 5.70 -6.46 17.11
CA SER A 192 5.85 -7.77 17.74
C SER A 192 4.78 -8.07 18.79
N SER A 193 4.06 -7.04 19.28
CA SER A 193 2.92 -7.19 20.20
C SER A 193 1.68 -7.80 19.55
N LEU A 194 1.64 -7.87 18.20
CA LEU A 194 0.56 -8.49 17.42
C LEU A 194 1.01 -9.80 16.74
N SER A 195 2.12 -10.42 17.20
CA SER A 195 2.50 -11.75 16.71
C SER A 195 1.29 -12.67 16.82
N PRO A 196 0.74 -13.20 15.71
CA PRO A 196 -0.50 -13.98 15.72
C PRO A 196 -0.39 -15.25 16.58
N GLU A 197 0.83 -15.66 16.89
CA GLU A 197 1.17 -16.71 17.86
C GLU A 197 0.78 -16.33 19.29
N ILE A 198 1.07 -15.11 19.75
CA ILE A 198 0.67 -14.63 21.09
C ILE A 198 -0.85 -14.51 21.16
N GLY A 199 -1.50 -13.95 20.12
CA GLY A 199 -2.96 -13.90 20.03
C GLY A 199 -3.60 -15.28 20.10
N ARG A 200 -3.07 -16.28 19.37
CA ARG A 200 -3.50 -17.68 19.47
C ARG A 200 -3.23 -18.29 20.84
N GLU A 201 -2.10 -17.96 21.45
CA GLU A 201 -1.69 -18.48 22.75
C GLU A 201 -2.44 -17.84 23.91
N THR A 202 -3.06 -16.66 23.76
CA THR A 202 -3.79 -15.97 24.83
C THR A 202 -5.28 -15.80 24.56
N SER A 203 -5.83 -16.26 23.43
CA SER A 203 -7.26 -16.15 23.08
C SER A 203 -8.15 -17.24 23.69
N TYR A 204 -7.76 -17.83 24.82
CA TYR A 204 -8.61 -18.79 25.50
C TYR A 204 -9.60 -18.10 26.43
N SER A 205 -10.85 -18.60 26.50
CA SER A 205 -11.79 -18.15 27.52
C SER A 205 -11.33 -18.64 28.89
N VAL A 206 -11.09 -17.69 29.79
CA VAL A 206 -10.70 -17.98 31.18
C VAL A 206 -11.82 -18.76 31.88
N GLU A 207 -13.08 -18.48 31.55
CA GLU A 207 -14.26 -19.15 32.08
C GLU A 207 -14.33 -20.62 31.64
N GLU A 208 -14.09 -20.89 30.35
CA GLU A 208 -14.08 -22.25 29.81
C GLU A 208 -12.92 -23.09 30.36
N ILE A 209 -11.72 -22.50 30.47
CA ILE A 209 -10.57 -23.17 31.10
C ILE A 209 -10.86 -23.47 32.56
N ASN A 210 -11.39 -22.50 33.31
CA ASN A 210 -11.65 -22.70 34.73
C ASN A 210 -12.74 -23.76 34.95
N ALA A 211 -13.77 -23.80 34.10
CA ALA A 211 -14.78 -24.85 34.10
C ALA A 211 -14.19 -26.24 33.76
N TYR A 212 -13.30 -26.31 32.77
CA TYR A 212 -12.60 -27.53 32.38
C TYR A 212 -11.70 -28.07 33.50
N VAL A 213 -10.92 -27.19 34.14
CA VAL A 213 -10.06 -27.54 35.29
C VAL A 213 -10.91 -28.05 36.44
N THR A 214 -11.94 -27.31 36.84
CA THR A 214 -12.85 -27.71 37.93
C THR A 214 -13.48 -29.10 37.68
N THR A 215 -13.77 -29.42 36.42
CA THR A 215 -14.40 -30.69 36.04
C THR A 215 -13.41 -31.86 35.98
N ASN A 216 -12.15 -31.63 35.62
CA ASN A 216 -11.18 -32.68 35.32
C ASN A 216 -10.06 -32.84 36.35
N GLU A 217 -9.79 -31.82 37.17
CA GLU A 217 -8.83 -31.88 38.27
C GLU A 217 -9.12 -33.05 39.23
N PRO A 218 -10.39 -33.35 39.62
CA PRO A 218 -10.67 -34.50 40.47
C PRO A 218 -10.48 -35.87 39.79
N LYS A 219 -10.32 -35.90 38.47
CA LYS A 219 -10.17 -37.14 37.68
C LYS A 219 -8.71 -37.50 37.42
N LEU A 220 -7.76 -36.65 37.81
CA LEU A 220 -6.35 -36.88 37.59
C LEU A 220 -5.86 -38.10 38.37
N LEU A 221 -5.08 -38.96 37.71
CA LEU A 221 -4.35 -40.04 38.37
C LEU A 221 -3.26 -39.44 39.27
N VAL A 222 -2.77 -40.23 40.24
CA VAL A 222 -1.75 -39.77 41.21
C VAL A 222 -0.52 -39.18 40.52
N ASP A 223 -0.01 -39.83 39.47
CA ASP A 223 1.17 -39.35 38.74
C ASP A 223 0.88 -38.06 37.93
N GLN A 224 -0.34 -37.93 37.41
CA GLN A 224 -0.78 -36.74 36.68
C GLN A 224 -1.01 -35.57 37.64
N MET A 225 -1.54 -35.83 38.84
CA MET A 225 -1.73 -34.84 39.89
C MET A 225 -0.37 -34.33 40.38
N ALA A 226 0.59 -35.22 40.60
CA ALA A 226 1.95 -34.83 40.99
C ALA A 226 2.62 -33.93 39.95
N ALA A 227 2.45 -34.23 38.66
CA ALA A 227 2.95 -33.37 37.59
C ALA A 227 2.21 -32.02 37.52
N TYR A 228 0.88 -32.04 37.66
CA TYR A 228 0.03 -30.84 37.69
C TYR A 228 0.46 -29.88 38.80
N ASP A 229 0.58 -30.38 40.04
CA ASP A 229 0.99 -29.58 41.20
C ASP A 229 2.40 -29.01 41.05
N ALA A 230 3.34 -29.80 40.51
CA ALA A 230 4.72 -29.36 40.30
C ALA A 230 4.82 -28.20 39.31
N VAL A 231 4.08 -28.27 38.20
CA VAL A 231 3.99 -27.18 37.22
C VAL A 231 3.36 -25.95 37.86
N LEU A 232 2.25 -26.13 38.58
CA LEU A 232 1.48 -25.04 39.18
C LEU A 232 2.27 -24.32 40.29
N ALA A 233 3.05 -25.05 41.08
CA ALA A 233 3.97 -24.49 42.07
C ALA A 233 5.11 -23.70 41.42
N SER A 234 5.73 -24.23 40.35
CA SER A 234 6.78 -23.52 39.62
C SER A 234 6.28 -22.21 39.00
N THR A 235 5.06 -22.19 38.46
CA THR A 235 4.44 -20.98 37.91
C THR A 235 4.13 -19.96 39.00
N ARG A 236 3.58 -20.38 40.14
CA ARG A 236 3.26 -19.48 41.26
C ARG A 236 4.50 -18.85 41.92
N GLN A 237 5.63 -19.55 41.85
CA GLN A 237 6.90 -19.12 42.45
C GLN A 237 7.85 -18.45 41.44
N ASP A 238 7.43 -18.32 40.17
CA ASP A 238 8.24 -17.81 39.06
C ASP A 238 9.62 -18.49 38.95
N ALA A 239 9.65 -19.80 39.23
CA ALA A 239 10.90 -20.55 39.35
C ALA A 239 11.56 -20.91 38.00
N GLY A 240 10.84 -20.74 36.89
CA GLY A 240 11.36 -21.02 35.53
C GLY A 240 11.74 -22.48 35.27
N SER A 241 11.12 -23.45 35.96
CA SER A 241 11.49 -24.86 35.88
C SER A 241 11.11 -25.50 34.54
N ILE A 242 11.94 -26.44 34.07
CA ILE A 242 11.69 -27.23 32.86
C ILE A 242 11.19 -28.63 33.25
N PHE A 243 10.09 -29.07 32.64
CA PHE A 243 9.48 -30.38 32.88
C PHE A 243 9.50 -31.23 31.62
N PHE A 244 9.78 -32.53 31.78
CA PHE A 244 9.69 -33.51 30.71
C PHE A 244 8.54 -34.46 31.01
N LEU A 245 7.56 -34.53 30.10
CA LEU A 245 6.43 -35.44 30.18
C LEU A 245 6.71 -36.63 29.26
N ASP A 246 6.84 -37.81 29.84
CA ASP A 246 6.93 -39.06 29.09
C ASP A 246 5.53 -39.69 28.99
N ALA A 247 4.94 -39.64 27.80
CA ALA A 247 3.63 -40.23 27.54
C ALA A 247 3.83 -41.61 26.89
N PRO A 248 3.42 -42.73 27.52
CA PRO A 248 3.53 -44.04 26.89
C PRO A 248 2.61 -44.08 25.66
N GLY A 249 3.21 -44.19 24.47
CA GLY A 249 2.47 -44.37 23.23
C GLY A 249 1.55 -45.60 23.30
N GLU A 250 0.32 -45.45 22.80
CA GLU A 250 -0.71 -46.50 22.77
C GLU A 250 -0.12 -47.80 22.20
N ARG A 251 0.04 -48.82 23.06
CA ARG A 251 0.23 -50.20 22.59
C ARG A 251 -1.15 -50.78 22.31
N GLU A 252 -1.61 -50.64 21.07
CA GLU A 252 -2.77 -51.34 20.56
C GLU A 252 -2.54 -52.86 20.67
N LYS A 253 -3.09 -53.48 21.71
CA LYS A 253 -3.15 -54.95 21.82
C LYS A 253 -4.23 -55.45 20.87
N ARG A 254 -3.83 -55.84 19.65
CA ARG A 254 -4.65 -56.72 18.81
C ARG A 254 -4.79 -58.07 19.53
N SER A 255 -6.02 -58.36 19.96
CA SER A 255 -6.46 -59.69 20.40
C SER A 255 -7.13 -60.40 19.24
#